data_AF-A0A845G219-F1
#
_entry.id   AF-A0A845G219-F1
#
_cell.length_a   1.000
_cell.length_b   1.000
_cell.length_c   1.000
_cell.angle_alpha   90.00
_cell.angle_beta   90.00
_cell.angle_gamma   90.00
#
_symmetry.space_group_name_H-M   'P 1'
#
loop_
_entity.id
_entity.type
_entity.pdbx_description
1 polymer ?
#
loop_
_entity_poly.entity_id
_entity_poly.type
_entity_poly.pdbx_seq_one_letter_code
_entity_poly.pdbx_strand_id
1 'polypeptide(L)'
;MDTVQEVLERAWKAHSEGDFDSALADYIWLFDASAADADSAPLRLSYILSAWAKLAEEHLPARHALVELRDRDSQRLLAQADDAALFNDIRAINDKLGDLQNTWHLFQQLPEALAAQCARSALPSLMVCGDYALARRHFPHPEQHLAQAAALLNERRAGLNVLTTAGMSALLAEVYNYVTELALVLDLLAGCGDTAAAEAARAQAVTLVQSPEARACVQAELDAPGTTLDAMIELENSSATE
;
A
#
# COMPACT_ATOMS: atom_id res chain seq x y z
N MET A 1 -13.11 4.52 30.09
CA MET A 1 -12.92 3.80 28.82
C MET A 1 -11.48 4.03 28.46
N ASP A 2 -10.73 2.95 28.25
CA ASP A 2 -9.34 3.05 27.81
C ASP A 2 -9.31 3.72 26.43
N THR A 3 -8.33 4.58 26.22
CA THR A 3 -8.10 5.25 24.94
C THR A 3 -7.44 4.28 23.95
N VAL A 4 -7.55 4.55 22.64
CA VAL A 4 -6.88 3.75 21.59
C VAL A 4 -5.37 3.63 21.85
N GLN A 5 -4.75 4.70 22.35
CA GLN A 5 -3.32 4.71 22.67
C GLN A 5 -2.99 3.77 23.84
N GLU A 6 -3.76 3.81 24.93
CA GLU A 6 -3.54 2.95 26.10
C GLU A 6 -3.70 1.46 25.75
N VAL A 7 -4.69 1.13 24.91
CA VAL A 7 -4.90 -0.26 24.48
C VAL A 7 -3.79 -0.72 23.53
N LEU A 8 -3.26 0.15 22.67
CA LEU A 8 -2.14 -0.17 21.79
C LEU A 8 -0.85 -0.46 22.57
N GLU A 9 -0.54 0.38 23.56
CA GLU A 9 0.61 0.18 24.44
C GLU A 9 0.48 -1.13 25.24
N ARG A 10 -0.73 -1.43 25.73
CA ARG A 10 -1.03 -2.69 26.42
C ARG A 10 -0.84 -3.90 25.49
N ALA A 11 -1.35 -3.83 24.26
CA ALA A 11 -1.22 -4.89 23.27
C ALA A 11 0.25 -5.20 22.94
N TRP A 12 1.08 -4.17 22.77
CA TRP A 12 2.51 -4.35 22.53
C TRP A 12 3.24 -4.95 23.71
N LYS A 13 2.91 -4.49 24.92
CA LYS A 13 3.51 -5.04 26.13
C LYS A 13 3.18 -6.53 26.25
N ALA A 14 1.90 -6.89 26.14
CA ALA A 14 1.45 -8.28 26.17
C ALA A 14 2.14 -9.13 25.09
N HIS A 15 2.23 -8.62 23.86
CA HIS A 15 2.95 -9.29 22.76
C HIS A 15 4.43 -9.51 23.13
N SER A 16 5.14 -8.49 23.60
CA SER A 16 6.55 -8.59 23.98
C SER A 16 6.84 -9.51 25.17
N GLU A 17 5.85 -9.67 26.06
CA GLU A 17 5.92 -10.56 27.24
C GLU A 17 5.52 -12.00 26.91
N GLY A 18 5.08 -12.28 25.67
CA GLY A 18 4.62 -13.60 25.24
C GLY A 18 3.17 -13.91 25.63
N ASP A 19 2.43 -12.94 26.18
CA ASP A 19 0.99 -13.07 26.47
C ASP A 19 0.17 -12.79 25.21
N PHE A 20 0.29 -13.71 24.25
CA PHE A 20 -0.27 -13.58 22.92
C PHE A 20 -1.80 -13.55 22.87
N ASP A 21 -2.48 -14.26 23.77
CA ASP A 21 -3.95 -14.26 23.82
C ASP A 21 -4.49 -12.88 24.24
N SER A 22 -3.86 -12.25 25.25
CA SER A 22 -4.21 -10.88 25.66
C SER A 22 -3.90 -9.86 24.56
N ALA A 23 -2.74 -9.99 23.92
CA ALA A 23 -2.37 -9.11 22.80
C ALA A 23 -3.36 -9.23 21.63
N LEU A 24 -3.77 -10.45 21.30
CA LEU A 24 -4.76 -10.71 20.25
C LEU A 24 -6.10 -10.05 20.56
N ALA A 25 -6.60 -10.19 21.79
CA ALA A 25 -7.86 -9.58 22.20
C ALA A 25 -7.83 -8.04 22.04
N ASP A 26 -6.72 -7.41 22.41
CA ASP A 26 -6.53 -5.97 22.25
C ASP A 26 -6.41 -5.55 20.78
N TYR A 27 -5.68 -6.29 19.94
CA TYR A 27 -5.60 -5.98 18.50
C TYR A 27 -6.94 -6.08 17.78
N ILE A 28 -7.75 -7.10 18.10
CA ILE A 28 -9.11 -7.23 17.57
C ILE A 28 -9.95 -6.01 17.97
N TRP A 29 -9.93 -5.65 19.26
CA TRP A 29 -10.67 -4.50 19.76
C TRP A 29 -10.23 -3.20 19.09
N LEU A 30 -8.92 -2.97 18.97
CA LEU A 30 -8.34 -1.79 18.31
C LEU A 30 -8.77 -1.69 16.86
N PHE A 31 -8.74 -2.81 16.13
CA PHE A 31 -9.13 -2.84 14.73
C PHE A 31 -10.62 -2.49 14.56
N ASP A 32 -11.51 -3.06 15.38
CA ASP A 32 -12.94 -2.77 15.32
C ASP A 32 -13.26 -1.34 15.78
N ALA A 33 -12.63 -0.85 16.85
CA ALA A 33 -12.85 0.48 17.39
C ALA A 33 -12.42 1.58 16.40
N SER A 34 -11.38 1.33 15.61
CA SER A 34 -10.91 2.23 14.54
C SER A 34 -11.60 2.01 13.18
N ALA A 35 -12.59 1.11 13.09
CA ALA A 35 -13.39 0.99 11.87
C ALA A 35 -14.52 2.04 11.81
N ALA A 36 -14.90 2.63 12.94
CA ALA A 36 -16.01 3.58 13.04
C ALA A 36 -15.71 4.98 12.46
N ASP A 37 -14.43 5.32 12.29
CA ASP A 37 -13.98 6.62 11.79
C ASP A 37 -13.07 6.42 10.58
N ALA A 38 -13.50 6.95 9.42
CA ALA A 38 -12.75 6.87 8.18
C ALA A 38 -11.36 7.53 8.27
N ASP A 39 -11.22 8.57 9.10
CA ASP A 39 -9.95 9.26 9.31
C ASP A 39 -8.92 8.38 10.03
N SER A 40 -9.37 7.32 10.70
CA SER A 40 -8.51 6.37 11.41
C SER A 40 -8.06 5.17 10.54
N ALA A 41 -8.53 5.06 9.30
CA ALA A 41 -8.15 4.00 8.37
C ALA A 41 -6.62 3.88 8.15
N PRO A 42 -5.84 4.98 7.99
CA PRO A 42 -4.39 4.88 7.85
C PRO A 42 -3.72 4.22 9.06
N LEU A 43 -4.13 4.59 10.28
CA LEU A 43 -3.61 4.01 11.53
C LEU A 43 -4.02 2.54 11.65
N ARG A 44 -5.29 2.24 11.38
CA ARG A 44 -5.85 0.88 11.48
C ARG A 44 -5.17 -0.09 10.53
N LEU A 45 -5.11 0.24 9.23
CA LEU A 45 -4.62 -0.66 8.19
C LEU A 45 -3.09 -0.73 8.13
N SER A 46 -2.39 0.33 8.53
CA SER A 46 -0.92 0.35 8.46
C SER A 46 -0.28 -0.08 9.78
N TYR A 47 -0.80 0.37 10.92
CA TYR A 47 -0.12 0.19 12.21
C TYR A 47 -0.71 -0.96 13.02
N ILE A 48 -2.01 -0.89 13.32
CA ILE A 48 -2.71 -1.94 14.11
C ILE A 48 -2.67 -3.27 13.36
N LEU A 49 -3.05 -3.28 12.08
CA LEU A 49 -3.03 -4.49 11.26
C LEU A 49 -1.61 -5.06 11.08
N SER A 50 -0.57 -4.22 10.99
CA SER A 50 0.81 -4.72 10.95
C SER A 50 1.25 -5.34 12.28
N ALA A 51 0.85 -4.76 13.42
CA ALA A 51 1.16 -5.33 14.73
C ALA A 51 0.44 -6.67 14.95
N TRP A 52 -0.82 -6.76 14.54
CA TRP A 52 -1.56 -8.02 14.55
C TRP A 52 -0.96 -9.05 13.58
N ALA A 53 -0.56 -8.65 12.37
CA ALA A 53 0.09 -9.54 11.41
C ALA A 53 1.39 -10.15 11.98
N LYS A 54 2.21 -9.34 12.66
CA LYS A 54 3.41 -9.84 13.37
C LYS A 54 3.03 -10.88 14.43
N LEU A 55 2.00 -10.63 15.23
CA LEU A 55 1.52 -11.63 16.20
C LEU A 55 1.08 -12.92 15.51
N ALA A 56 0.44 -12.82 14.34
CA ALA A 56 0.00 -13.98 13.55
C ALA A 56 1.14 -14.81 12.95
N GLU A 57 2.37 -14.28 12.88
CA GLU A 57 3.57 -15.06 12.51
C GLU A 57 4.01 -15.99 13.64
N GLU A 58 3.75 -15.61 14.89
CA GLU A 58 4.21 -16.32 16.11
C GLU A 58 3.09 -17.12 16.80
N HIS A 59 1.84 -16.74 16.57
CA HIS A 59 0.68 -17.24 17.29
C HIS A 59 -0.47 -17.64 16.34
N LEU A 60 -0.69 -18.95 16.19
CA LEU A 60 -1.70 -19.50 15.26
C LEU A 60 -3.12 -18.97 15.48
N PRO A 61 -3.64 -18.81 16.72
CA PRO A 61 -4.96 -18.21 16.93
C PRO A 61 -5.08 -16.79 16.36
N ALA A 62 -4.01 -15.98 16.41
CA ALA A 62 -4.03 -14.64 15.80
C ALA A 62 -4.14 -14.71 14.28
N ARG A 63 -3.47 -15.69 13.64
CA ARG A 63 -3.62 -15.95 12.20
C ARG A 63 -5.02 -16.41 11.84
N HIS A 64 -5.61 -17.31 12.62
CA HIS A 64 -6.99 -17.75 12.40
C HIS A 64 -7.98 -16.60 12.51
N ALA A 65 -7.82 -15.71 13.50
CA ALA A 65 -8.68 -14.56 13.66
C ALA A 65 -8.61 -13.58 12.47
N LEU A 66 -7.43 -13.37 11.86
CA LEU A 66 -7.30 -12.58 10.63
C LEU A 66 -8.01 -13.24 9.44
N VAL A 67 -7.90 -14.57 9.31
CA VAL A 67 -8.60 -15.33 8.26
C VAL A 67 -10.11 -15.26 8.43
N GLU A 68 -10.62 -15.45 9.65
CA GLU A 68 -12.04 -15.33 9.97
C GLU A 68 -12.58 -13.92 9.70
N LEU A 69 -11.82 -12.89 10.07
CA LEU A 69 -12.13 -11.49 9.77
C LEU A 69 -12.26 -11.26 8.26
N ARG A 70 -11.24 -11.66 7.49
CA ARG A 70 -11.25 -11.57 6.02
C ARG A 70 -12.45 -12.28 5.41
N ASP A 71 -12.72 -13.52 5.82
CA ASP A 71 -13.76 -14.36 5.23
C ASP A 71 -15.15 -13.77 5.49
N ARG A 72 -15.38 -13.30 6.73
CA ARG A 72 -16.61 -12.59 7.12
C ARG A 72 -16.80 -11.32 6.30
N ASP A 73 -15.77 -10.51 6.18
CA ASP A 73 -15.85 -9.22 5.47
C ASP A 73 -16.02 -9.42 3.96
N SER A 74 -15.40 -10.46 3.38
CA SER A 74 -15.61 -10.87 1.99
C SER A 74 -17.05 -11.29 1.72
N GLN A 75 -17.64 -12.08 2.62
CA GLN A 75 -19.06 -12.46 2.51
C GLN A 75 -19.98 -11.23 2.62
N ARG A 76 -19.68 -10.28 3.51
CA ARG A 76 -20.41 -9.02 3.64
C ARG A 76 -20.32 -8.20 2.37
N LEU A 77 -19.13 -8.05 1.81
CA LEU A 77 -18.91 -7.31 0.57
C LEU A 77 -19.68 -7.91 -0.59
N LEU A 78 -19.66 -9.24 -0.76
CA LEU A 78 -20.37 -9.91 -1.85
C LEU A 78 -21.90 -9.86 -1.69
N ALA A 79 -22.41 -9.71 -0.46
CA ALA A 79 -23.84 -9.62 -0.21
C ALA A 79 -24.44 -8.24 -0.55
N GLN A 80 -23.69 -7.15 -0.35
CA GLN A 80 -24.15 -5.76 -0.58
C GLN A 80 -23.57 -5.16 -1.88
N ALA A 81 -22.30 -5.45 -2.15
CA ALA A 81 -21.54 -5.11 -3.35
C ALA A 81 -21.47 -3.61 -3.70
N ASP A 82 -21.35 -2.76 -2.68
CA ASP A 82 -21.31 -1.29 -2.81
C ASP A 82 -20.21 -0.60 -1.97
N ASP A 83 -19.38 -1.35 -1.23
CA ASP A 83 -18.42 -0.80 -0.27
C ASP A 83 -16.96 -0.97 -0.72
N ALA A 84 -16.43 0.01 -1.45
CA ALA A 84 -15.04 0.00 -1.92
C ALA A 84 -14.02 0.13 -0.77
N ALA A 85 -14.41 0.73 0.37
CA ALA A 85 -13.54 0.84 1.54
C ALA A 85 -13.35 -0.54 2.18
N LEU A 86 -14.44 -1.32 2.31
CA LEU A 86 -14.37 -2.70 2.77
C LEU A 86 -13.51 -3.59 1.86
N PHE A 87 -13.59 -3.42 0.54
CA PHE A 87 -12.68 -4.13 -0.37
C PHE A 87 -11.21 -3.80 -0.05
N ASN A 88 -10.89 -2.52 0.19
CA ASN A 88 -9.53 -2.12 0.53
C ASN A 88 -9.06 -2.70 1.88
N ASP A 89 -9.94 -2.80 2.87
CA ASP A 89 -9.66 -3.46 4.14
C ASP A 89 -9.32 -4.94 3.94
N ILE A 90 -10.16 -5.67 3.20
CA ILE A 90 -9.95 -7.09 2.88
C ILE A 90 -8.64 -7.29 2.14
N ARG A 91 -8.37 -6.44 1.15
CA ARG A 91 -7.10 -6.44 0.41
C ARG A 91 -5.90 -6.24 1.34
N ALA A 92 -5.97 -5.26 2.25
CA ALA A 92 -4.88 -5.02 3.20
C ALA A 92 -4.65 -6.22 4.14
N ILE A 93 -5.71 -6.90 4.57
CA ILE A 93 -5.62 -8.14 5.36
C ILE A 93 -4.95 -9.25 4.52
N ASN A 94 -5.34 -9.42 3.26
CA ASN A 94 -4.73 -10.38 2.34
C ASN A 94 -3.24 -10.14 2.13
N ASP A 95 -2.83 -8.87 1.97
CA ASP A 95 -1.42 -8.51 1.84
C ASP A 95 -0.62 -8.98 3.07
N LYS A 96 -1.16 -8.75 4.29
CA LYS A 96 -0.52 -9.19 5.53
C LYS A 96 -0.51 -10.70 5.72
N LEU A 97 -1.53 -11.40 5.23
CA LEU A 97 -1.58 -12.87 5.25
C LEU A 97 -0.67 -13.52 4.21
N GLY A 98 -0.13 -12.74 3.25
CA GLY A 98 0.62 -13.23 2.10
C GLY A 98 -0.27 -13.91 1.06
N ASP A 99 -1.56 -13.60 1.04
CA ASP A 99 -2.61 -14.31 0.31
C ASP A 99 -3.26 -13.42 -0.77
N LEU A 100 -2.41 -12.92 -1.68
CA LEU A 100 -2.82 -12.06 -2.79
C LEU A 100 -3.84 -12.74 -3.72
N GLN A 101 -3.86 -14.07 -3.76
CA GLN A 101 -4.81 -14.84 -4.57
C GLN A 101 -6.25 -14.62 -4.09
N ASN A 102 -6.48 -14.43 -2.79
CA ASN A 102 -7.82 -14.13 -2.27
C ASN A 102 -8.33 -12.75 -2.71
N THR A 103 -7.47 -11.74 -2.81
CA THR A 103 -7.84 -10.44 -3.40
C THR A 103 -8.27 -10.60 -4.85
N TRP A 104 -7.51 -11.37 -5.64
CA TRP A 104 -7.85 -11.63 -7.04
C TRP A 104 -9.20 -12.35 -7.20
N HIS A 105 -9.43 -13.45 -6.47
CA HIS A 105 -10.71 -14.18 -6.51
C HIS A 105 -11.89 -13.32 -6.06
N LEU A 106 -11.72 -12.50 -5.03
CA LEU A 106 -12.76 -11.57 -4.58
C LEU A 106 -13.06 -10.53 -5.66
N PHE A 107 -12.03 -9.93 -6.24
CA PHE A 107 -12.16 -8.91 -7.28
C PHE A 107 -12.94 -9.41 -8.50
N GLN A 108 -12.71 -10.65 -8.93
CA GLN A 108 -13.42 -11.27 -10.06
C GLN A 108 -14.93 -11.43 -9.83
N GLN A 109 -15.38 -11.43 -8.57
CA GLN A 109 -16.79 -11.58 -8.21
C GLN A 109 -17.52 -10.25 -8.03
N LEU A 110 -16.80 -9.12 -8.09
CA LEU A 110 -17.40 -7.80 -7.91
C LEU A 110 -18.23 -7.37 -9.14
N PRO A 111 -19.35 -6.67 -8.93
CA PRO A 111 -20.04 -5.98 -10.02
C PRO A 111 -19.12 -4.95 -10.69
N GLU A 112 -19.28 -4.74 -12.00
CA GLU A 112 -18.42 -3.87 -12.80
C GLU A 112 -18.21 -2.47 -12.19
N ALA A 113 -19.28 -1.87 -11.66
CA ALA A 113 -19.24 -0.53 -11.07
C ALA A 113 -18.37 -0.46 -9.81
N LEU A 114 -18.36 -1.52 -8.98
CA LEU A 114 -17.51 -1.60 -7.80
C LEU A 114 -16.09 -2.04 -8.17
N ALA A 115 -15.96 -2.99 -9.11
CA ALA A 115 -14.66 -3.42 -9.65
C ALA A 115 -13.88 -2.24 -10.23
N ALA A 116 -14.55 -1.32 -10.94
CA ALA A 116 -13.91 -0.11 -11.47
C ALA A 116 -13.34 0.81 -10.36
N GLN A 117 -14.04 0.92 -9.22
CA GLN A 117 -13.57 1.71 -8.07
C GLN A 117 -12.40 1.03 -7.34
N CYS A 118 -12.44 -0.30 -7.26
CA CYS A 118 -11.45 -1.11 -6.56
C CYS A 118 -10.23 -1.48 -7.42
N ALA A 119 -10.32 -1.26 -8.74
CA ALA A 119 -9.36 -1.77 -9.71
C ALA A 119 -7.92 -1.40 -9.36
N ARG A 120 -7.67 -0.13 -9.07
CA ARG A 120 -6.31 0.36 -8.82
C ARG A 120 -5.64 -0.36 -7.66
N SER A 121 -6.36 -0.57 -6.55
CA SER A 121 -5.81 -1.27 -5.40
C SER A 121 -5.70 -2.78 -5.63
N ALA A 122 -6.54 -3.36 -6.49
CA ALA A 122 -6.47 -4.78 -6.84
C ALA A 122 -5.31 -5.13 -7.81
N LEU A 123 -4.83 -4.18 -8.62
CA LEU A 123 -3.84 -4.41 -9.68
C LEU A 123 -2.63 -5.26 -9.26
N PRO A 124 -1.96 -5.01 -8.12
CA PRO A 124 -0.84 -5.85 -7.67
C PRO A 124 -1.23 -7.32 -7.55
N SER A 125 -2.39 -7.62 -6.95
CA SER A 125 -2.89 -8.99 -6.82
C SER A 125 -3.24 -9.63 -8.16
N LEU A 126 -3.84 -8.86 -9.08
CA LEU A 126 -4.14 -9.35 -10.44
C LEU A 126 -2.86 -9.73 -11.18
N MET A 127 -1.84 -8.88 -11.11
CA MET A 127 -0.54 -9.09 -11.78
C MET A 127 0.24 -10.24 -11.17
N VAL A 128 0.29 -10.36 -9.84
CA VAL A 128 0.94 -11.49 -9.15
C VAL A 128 0.27 -12.82 -9.49
N CYS A 129 -1.06 -12.83 -9.68
CA CYS A 129 -1.80 -14.00 -10.15
C CYS A 129 -1.68 -14.24 -11.67
N GLY A 130 -0.96 -13.38 -12.40
CA GLY A 130 -0.74 -13.49 -13.84
C GLY A 130 -1.92 -13.06 -14.71
N ASP A 131 -2.98 -12.47 -14.13
CA ASP A 131 -4.18 -12.02 -14.85
C ASP A 131 -3.97 -10.61 -15.45
N TYR A 132 -2.95 -10.49 -16.29
CA TYR A 132 -2.58 -9.24 -16.95
C TYR A 132 -3.67 -8.75 -17.92
N ALA A 133 -4.48 -9.66 -18.46
CA ALA A 133 -5.63 -9.30 -19.29
C ALA A 133 -6.69 -8.54 -18.48
N LEU A 134 -7.06 -9.04 -17.29
CA LEU A 134 -7.98 -8.34 -16.40
C LEU A 134 -7.38 -7.04 -15.87
N ALA A 135 -6.10 -7.05 -15.48
CA ALA A 135 -5.39 -5.85 -15.06
C ALA A 135 -5.41 -4.77 -16.16
N ARG A 136 -5.11 -5.14 -17.42
CA ARG A 136 -5.10 -4.21 -18.56
C ARG A 136 -6.49 -3.69 -18.90
N ARG A 137 -7.54 -4.49 -18.72
CA ARG A 137 -8.94 -4.05 -18.92
C ARG A 137 -9.30 -2.91 -17.98
N HIS A 138 -8.89 -2.99 -16.72
CA HIS A 138 -9.18 -1.96 -15.73
C HIS A 138 -8.15 -0.83 -15.70
N PHE A 139 -7.00 -1.01 -16.35
CA PHE A 139 -5.95 -0.01 -16.47
C PHE A 139 -5.46 0.12 -17.92
N PRO A 140 -6.31 0.63 -18.84
CA PRO A 140 -6.09 0.52 -20.28
C PRO A 140 -4.97 1.42 -20.82
N HIS A 141 -4.67 2.53 -20.14
CA HIS A 141 -3.74 3.58 -20.59
C HIS A 141 -2.59 3.80 -19.60
N PRO A 142 -1.69 2.81 -19.42
CA PRO A 142 -0.61 2.89 -18.43
C PRO A 142 0.33 4.08 -18.63
N GLU A 143 0.63 4.45 -19.89
CA GLU A 143 1.48 5.62 -20.18
C GLU A 143 0.83 6.95 -19.77
N GLN A 144 -0.49 7.09 -19.95
CA GLN A 144 -1.21 8.29 -19.52
C GLN A 144 -1.19 8.41 -17.98
N HIS A 145 -1.34 7.27 -17.29
CA HIS A 145 -1.23 7.22 -15.84
C HIS A 145 0.17 7.65 -15.38
N LEU A 146 1.23 7.15 -16.01
CA LEU A 146 2.60 7.56 -15.70
C LEU A 146 2.81 9.07 -15.88
N ALA A 147 2.26 9.65 -16.96
CA ALA A 147 2.33 11.08 -17.20
C ALA A 147 1.58 11.90 -16.14
N GLN A 148 0.42 11.42 -15.67
CA GLN A 148 -0.33 12.04 -14.58
C GLN A 148 0.42 11.97 -13.24
N ALA A 149 1.01 10.82 -12.93
CA ALA A 149 1.82 10.64 -11.73
C ALA A 149 3.04 11.57 -11.73
N ALA A 150 3.72 11.74 -12.88
CA ALA A 150 4.83 12.67 -13.01
C ALA A 150 4.39 14.15 -12.87
N ALA A 151 3.24 14.51 -13.45
CA ALA A 151 2.66 15.84 -13.30
C ALA A 151 2.38 16.17 -11.82
N LEU A 152 1.83 15.21 -11.07
CA LEU A 152 1.57 15.36 -9.64
C LEU A 152 2.85 15.55 -8.82
N LEU A 153 3.89 14.73 -9.09
CA LEU A 153 5.21 14.91 -8.46
C LEU A 153 5.78 16.31 -8.74
N ASN A 154 5.71 16.77 -10.00
CA ASN A 154 6.21 18.09 -10.39
C ASN A 154 5.46 19.22 -9.68
N GLU A 155 4.13 19.13 -9.58
CA GLU A 155 3.29 20.10 -8.88
C GLU A 155 3.65 20.16 -7.39
N ARG A 156 3.70 19.01 -6.72
CA ARG A 156 3.97 18.93 -5.28
C ARG A 156 5.38 19.40 -4.94
N ARG A 157 6.37 19.00 -5.74
CA ARG A 157 7.75 19.45 -5.57
C ARG A 157 7.85 20.97 -5.59
N ALA A 158 7.06 21.67 -6.40
CA ALA A 158 7.14 23.13 -6.53
C ALA A 158 6.93 23.88 -5.21
N GLY A 159 6.23 23.29 -4.24
CA GLY A 159 6.01 23.85 -2.92
C GLY A 159 7.08 23.51 -1.87
N LEU A 160 8.08 22.67 -2.20
CA LEU A 160 9.02 22.13 -1.22
C LEU A 160 10.33 22.93 -1.14
N ASN A 161 10.79 23.19 0.09
CA ASN A 161 12.14 23.69 0.34
C ASN A 161 13.11 22.53 0.62
N VAL A 162 13.70 21.99 -0.45
CA VAL A 162 14.61 20.82 -0.41
C VAL A 162 15.94 21.09 0.30
N LEU A 163 16.22 22.33 0.73
CA LEU A 163 17.39 22.66 1.54
C LEU A 163 17.18 22.36 3.03
N THR A 164 15.97 21.97 3.43
CA THR A 164 15.63 21.59 4.80
C THR A 164 15.43 20.08 4.89
N THR A 165 15.71 19.48 6.05
CA THR A 165 15.44 18.06 6.32
C THR A 165 13.97 17.71 6.06
N ALA A 166 13.05 18.54 6.53
CA ALA A 166 11.61 18.34 6.31
C ALA A 166 11.23 18.40 4.82
N GLY A 167 11.77 19.36 4.07
CA GLY A 167 11.48 19.48 2.63
C GLY A 167 12.12 18.36 1.80
N MET A 168 13.31 17.88 2.18
CA MET A 168 13.92 16.71 1.54
C MET A 168 13.14 15.43 1.84
N SER A 169 12.71 15.23 3.08
CA SER A 169 11.86 14.11 3.49
C SER A 169 10.55 14.10 2.69
N ALA A 170 9.90 15.25 2.57
CA ALA A 170 8.70 15.40 1.75
C ALA A 170 8.98 15.08 0.27
N LEU A 171 10.11 15.53 -0.29
CA LEU A 171 10.49 15.21 -1.66
C LEU A 171 10.65 13.69 -1.87
N LEU A 172 11.38 13.03 -0.96
CA LEU A 172 11.59 11.58 -1.04
C LEU A 172 10.26 10.81 -0.96
N ALA A 173 9.32 11.26 -0.12
CA ALA A 173 7.98 10.67 -0.07
C ALA A 173 7.22 10.85 -1.40
N GLU A 174 7.31 12.02 -2.05
CA GLU A 174 6.69 12.23 -3.36
C GLU A 174 7.36 11.40 -4.46
N VAL A 175 8.69 11.26 -4.42
CA VAL A 175 9.42 10.36 -5.33
C VAL A 175 9.00 8.92 -5.09
N TYR A 176 8.92 8.46 -3.84
CA TYR A 176 8.48 7.11 -3.48
C TYR A 176 7.08 6.79 -4.03
N ASN A 177 6.13 7.73 -3.89
CA ASN A 177 4.81 7.59 -4.47
C ASN A 177 4.88 7.45 -6.00
N TYR A 178 5.67 8.29 -6.66
CA TYR A 178 5.82 8.25 -8.12
C TYR A 178 6.45 6.95 -8.62
N VAL A 179 7.52 6.46 -7.97
CA VAL A 179 8.20 5.22 -8.39
C VAL A 179 7.34 3.99 -8.13
N THR A 180 6.46 4.02 -7.13
CA THR A 180 5.44 2.98 -6.92
C THR A 180 4.47 2.90 -8.11
N GLU A 181 4.04 4.06 -8.64
CA GLU A 181 3.19 4.10 -9.84
C GLU A 181 3.93 3.65 -11.10
N LEU A 182 5.21 4.02 -11.22
CA LEU A 182 6.07 3.57 -12.30
C LEU A 182 6.23 2.05 -12.29
N ALA A 183 6.51 1.44 -11.14
CA ALA A 183 6.64 0.00 -11.01
C ALA A 183 5.37 -0.72 -11.49
N LEU A 184 4.19 -0.24 -11.05
CA LEU A 184 2.90 -0.79 -11.49
C LEU A 184 2.70 -0.70 -13.01
N VAL A 185 3.10 0.42 -13.64
CA VAL A 185 3.04 0.59 -15.09
C VAL A 185 3.99 -0.37 -15.82
N LEU A 186 5.23 -0.49 -15.34
CA LEU A 186 6.24 -1.34 -15.94
C LEU A 186 5.86 -2.82 -15.82
N ASP A 187 5.40 -3.26 -14.65
CA ASP A 187 4.98 -4.64 -14.40
C ASP A 187 3.80 -5.04 -15.28
N LEU A 188 2.82 -4.15 -15.45
CA LEU A 188 1.68 -4.40 -16.32
C LEU A 188 2.11 -4.51 -17.79
N LEU A 189 2.92 -3.57 -18.27
CA LEU A 189 3.38 -3.58 -19.67
C LEU A 189 4.23 -4.81 -19.97
N ALA A 190 5.17 -5.13 -19.07
CA ALA A 190 6.01 -6.32 -19.20
C ALA A 190 5.19 -7.61 -19.18
N GLY A 191 4.22 -7.72 -18.24
CA GLY A 191 3.34 -8.87 -18.13
C GLY A 191 2.37 -9.06 -19.32
N CYS A 192 1.98 -7.97 -19.98
CA CYS A 192 1.26 -8.01 -21.25
C CYS A 192 2.16 -8.39 -22.45
N GLY A 193 3.49 -8.44 -22.27
CA GLY A 193 4.46 -8.64 -23.35
C GLY A 193 4.78 -7.38 -24.15
N ASP A 194 4.32 -6.20 -23.72
CA ASP A 194 4.55 -4.90 -24.35
C ASP A 194 5.96 -4.35 -23.99
N THR A 195 7.01 -5.13 -24.22
CA THR A 195 8.38 -4.80 -23.77
C THR A 195 8.91 -3.48 -24.31
N ALA A 196 8.61 -3.14 -25.56
CA ALA A 196 8.98 -1.85 -26.15
C ALA A 196 8.29 -0.67 -25.45
N ALA A 197 7.03 -0.82 -25.04
CA ALA A 197 6.30 0.19 -24.29
C ALA A 197 6.83 0.32 -22.86
N ALA A 198 7.19 -0.80 -22.22
CA ALA A 198 7.82 -0.79 -20.89
C ALA A 198 9.15 -0.02 -20.91
N GLU A 199 10.02 -0.27 -21.91
CA GLU A 199 11.28 0.48 -22.07
C GLU A 199 11.04 1.97 -22.36
N ALA A 200 10.06 2.29 -23.21
CA ALA A 200 9.66 3.66 -23.47
C ALA A 200 9.15 4.36 -22.20
N ALA A 201 8.32 3.68 -21.40
CA ALA A 201 7.81 4.18 -20.12
C ALA A 201 8.95 4.41 -19.12
N ARG A 202 9.91 3.49 -19.01
CA ARG A 202 11.09 3.65 -18.15
C ARG A 202 11.91 4.89 -18.53
N ALA A 203 12.15 5.11 -19.83
CA ALA A 203 12.84 6.31 -20.31
C ALA A 203 12.02 7.59 -20.10
N GLN A 204 10.70 7.54 -20.32
CA GLN A 204 9.81 8.67 -20.10
C GLN A 204 9.74 9.06 -18.63
N ALA A 205 9.80 8.09 -17.72
CA ALA A 205 9.65 8.34 -16.29
C ALA A 205 10.67 9.37 -15.76
N VAL A 206 11.90 9.30 -16.27
CA VAL A 206 12.97 10.24 -15.91
C VAL A 206 12.78 11.59 -16.61
N THR A 207 12.38 11.59 -17.88
CA THR A 207 12.27 12.82 -18.67
C THR A 207 11.07 13.69 -18.30
N LEU A 208 9.98 13.08 -17.82
CA LEU A 208 8.77 13.78 -17.38
C LEU A 208 8.95 14.52 -16.05
N VAL A 209 9.91 14.12 -15.22
CA VAL A 209 10.22 14.79 -13.96
C VAL A 209 11.07 16.03 -14.24
N GLN A 210 10.59 17.21 -13.83
CA GLN A 210 11.16 18.51 -14.20
C GLN A 210 12.30 18.93 -13.28
N SER A 211 12.16 18.69 -11.97
CA SER A 211 13.16 19.04 -10.97
C SER A 211 14.41 18.16 -11.09
N PRO A 212 15.61 18.75 -11.12
CA PRO A 212 16.85 17.97 -11.14
C PRO A 212 17.01 17.03 -9.95
N GLU A 213 16.62 17.48 -8.76
CA GLU A 213 16.71 16.70 -7.52
C GLU A 213 15.76 15.50 -7.55
N ALA A 214 14.48 15.72 -7.87
CA ALA A 214 13.50 14.66 -8.01
C ALA A 214 13.90 13.65 -9.10
N ARG A 215 14.39 14.16 -10.25
CA ARG A 215 14.84 13.33 -11.37
C ARG A 215 16.03 12.45 -10.97
N ALA A 216 16.97 12.98 -10.19
CA ALA A 216 18.11 12.21 -9.69
C ALA A 216 17.66 11.07 -8.78
N CYS A 217 16.70 11.31 -7.86
CA CYS A 217 16.14 10.26 -7.01
C CYS A 217 15.42 9.17 -7.84
N VAL A 218 14.59 9.56 -8.81
CA VAL A 218 13.91 8.60 -9.72
C VAL A 218 14.92 7.78 -10.52
N GLN A 219 15.98 8.40 -11.04
CA GLN A 219 17.03 7.69 -11.76
C GLN A 219 17.77 6.71 -10.85
N ALA A 220 18.11 7.13 -9.62
CA ALA A 220 18.75 6.27 -8.64
C ALA A 220 17.90 5.05 -8.28
N GLU A 221 16.58 5.24 -8.09
CA GLU A 221 15.64 4.14 -7.86
C GLU A 221 15.59 3.16 -9.05
N LEU A 222 15.59 3.68 -10.27
CA LEU A 222 15.58 2.85 -11.48
C LEU A 222 16.88 2.07 -11.70
N ASP A 223 18.01 2.60 -11.24
CA ASP A 223 19.32 1.94 -11.34
C ASP A 223 19.56 0.95 -10.19
N ALA A 224 19.03 1.24 -9.01
CA ALA A 224 19.10 0.41 -7.81
C ALA A 224 17.77 0.51 -7.00
N PRO A 225 16.82 -0.42 -7.23
CA PRO A 225 15.55 -0.43 -6.50
C PRO A 225 15.75 -0.50 -4.98
N GLY A 226 14.99 0.29 -4.22
CA GLY A 226 15.08 0.45 -2.78
C GLY A 226 15.82 1.71 -2.33
N THR A 227 16.60 2.35 -3.21
CA THR A 227 17.44 3.52 -2.87
C THR A 227 16.64 4.68 -2.25
N THR A 228 15.42 4.92 -2.73
CA THR A 228 14.56 5.99 -2.20
C THR A 228 14.15 5.71 -0.76
N LEU A 229 13.78 4.46 -0.46
CA LEU A 229 13.38 4.05 0.89
C LEU A 229 14.56 4.09 1.85
N ASP A 230 15.74 3.63 1.43
CA ASP A 230 16.96 3.71 2.21
C ASP A 230 17.31 5.17 2.56
N ALA A 231 17.22 6.07 1.58
CA ALA A 231 17.45 7.49 1.81
C ALA A 231 16.43 8.12 2.79
N MET A 232 15.17 7.68 2.75
CA MET A 232 14.16 8.12 3.72
C MET A 232 14.53 7.69 5.15
N ILE A 233 14.94 6.43 5.32
CA ILE A 233 15.34 5.87 6.62
C ILE A 233 16.59 6.57 7.17
N GLU A 234 17.59 6.82 6.33
CA GLU A 234 18.81 7.54 6.72
C GLU A 234 18.51 8.96 7.20
N LEU A 235 17.62 9.67 6.50
CA LEU A 235 17.22 11.02 6.84
C LEU A 235 16.44 11.08 8.17
N GLU A 236 15.53 10.12 8.39
CA GLU A 236 14.78 9.98 9.63
C GLU A 236 15.72 9.73 10.82
N ASN A 237 16.66 8.78 10.68
CA ASN A 237 17.64 8.47 11.73
C ASN A 237 18.55 9.66 12.04
N SER A 238 18.96 10.43 11.03
CA SER A 238 19.81 11.61 11.22
C SER A 238 19.07 12.72 11.99
N SER A 239 17.79 12.91 11.70
CA SER A 239 16.94 13.90 12.39
C SER A 239 16.62 13.54 13.85
N ALA A 240 16.66 12.25 14.20
CA ALA A 240 16.48 11.79 15.58
C ALA A 240 17.74 11.96 16.45
N THR A 241 18.90 12.21 15.84
CA THR A 241 20.18 12.41 16.54
C THR A 241 20.58 13.89 16.74
N GLU A 242 19.82 14.84 16.18
CA GLU A 242 19.99 16.29 16.37
C GLU A 242 19.12 16.84 17.51
#